data_AF-A0A7G7KT84-F1
#
_entry.id   AF-A0A7G7KT84-F1
#
_cell.length_a   1.000
_cell.length_b   1.000
_cell.length_c   1.000
_cell.angle_alpha   90.00
_cell.angle_beta   90.00
_cell.angle_gamma   90.00
#
_symmetry.space_group_name_H-M   'P 1'
#
loop_
_entity.id
_entity.type
_entity.pdbx_description
1 polymer ?
#
loop_
_entity_poly.entity_id
_entity_poly.type
_entity_poly.pdbx_seq_one_letter_code
_entity_poly.pdbx_strand_id
1 'polypeptide(L)'
;MDVMTTASPDPLALQATLVDFALAELVRQNRESFPPLWSGESWAKLLIWLALNCGCSGDEAGLKTFAESIGAVQTARMRRVFFERELGDLELQLMADPAEQQVLVLPQGPAEEVLDFDRIAHALERVGLSEWLPVERERWQRLDSLVAIPWLESL
;
A
#
# COMPACT_ATOMS: atom_id res chain seq x y z
N MET A 1 33.19 -14.28 -29.23
CA MET A 1 33.02 -14.31 -27.77
C MET A 1 32.77 -12.86 -27.38
N ASP A 2 31.51 -12.43 -27.48
CA ASP A 2 31.11 -11.04 -27.22
C ASP A 2 31.13 -10.81 -25.71
N VAL A 3 31.99 -9.90 -25.28
CA VAL A 3 31.95 -9.35 -23.94
C VAL A 3 30.74 -8.43 -23.88
N MET A 4 29.64 -8.94 -23.32
CA MET A 4 28.54 -8.11 -22.86
C MET A 4 29.10 -7.10 -21.87
N THR A 5 29.42 -5.91 -22.37
CA THR A 5 29.77 -4.78 -21.53
C THR A 5 28.45 -4.28 -20.94
N THR A 6 28.09 -4.76 -19.76
CA THR A 6 27.00 -4.18 -18.99
C THR A 6 27.42 -2.76 -18.66
N ALA A 7 26.88 -1.77 -19.38
CA ALA A 7 27.11 -0.38 -19.10
C ALA A 7 26.78 -0.12 -17.61
N SER A 8 27.72 0.49 -16.88
CA SER A 8 27.48 0.87 -15.49
C SER A 8 26.26 1.79 -15.43
N PRO A 9 25.35 1.61 -14.45
CA PRO A 9 24.15 2.42 -14.35
C PRO A 9 24.52 3.90 -14.16
N ASP A 10 23.75 4.78 -14.79
CA ASP A 10 23.85 6.23 -14.58
C ASP A 10 23.78 6.55 -13.07
N PRO A 11 24.78 7.25 -12.49
CA PRO A 11 24.81 7.55 -11.07
C PRO A 11 23.54 8.24 -10.55
N LEU A 12 22.92 9.12 -11.35
CA LEU A 12 21.68 9.80 -10.95
C LEU A 12 20.49 8.82 -10.92
N ALA A 13 20.36 7.94 -11.91
CA ALA A 13 19.35 6.88 -11.91
C ALA A 13 19.50 5.92 -10.72
N LEU A 14 20.74 5.59 -10.34
CA LEU A 14 21.02 4.77 -9.17
C LEU A 14 20.60 5.47 -7.87
N GLN A 15 20.93 6.76 -7.71
CA GLN A 15 20.52 7.55 -6.54
C GLN A 15 19.00 7.66 -6.44
N ALA A 16 18.30 7.92 -7.54
CA ALA A 16 16.84 7.98 -7.56
C ALA A 16 16.23 6.63 -7.13
N THR A 17 16.76 5.52 -7.63
CA THR A 17 16.31 4.17 -7.26
C THR A 17 16.55 3.88 -5.78
N LEU A 18 17.69 4.30 -5.23
CA LEU A 18 17.98 4.16 -3.80
C LEU A 18 16.98 4.95 -2.94
N VAL A 19 16.67 6.19 -3.32
CA VAL A 19 15.70 7.02 -2.59
C VAL A 19 14.30 6.41 -2.67
N ASP A 20 13.87 5.96 -3.85
CA ASP A 20 12.58 5.29 -4.04
C ASP A 20 12.46 4.05 -3.16
N PHE A 21 13.50 3.21 -3.12
CA PHE A 21 13.58 2.04 -2.26
C PHE A 21 13.50 2.41 -0.77
N ALA A 22 14.33 3.38 -0.34
CA ALA A 22 14.38 3.79 1.06
C ALA A 22 13.04 4.34 1.55
N LEU A 23 12.35 5.15 0.73
CA LEU A 23 11.02 5.66 1.06
C LEU A 23 9.99 4.54 1.13
N ALA A 24 9.99 3.60 0.18
CA ALA A 24 9.08 2.46 0.20
C ALA A 24 9.28 1.60 1.47
N GLU A 25 10.53 1.28 1.82
CA GLU A 25 10.84 0.51 3.03
C GLU A 25 10.47 1.24 4.31
N LEU A 26 10.72 2.55 4.37
CA LEU A 26 10.32 3.37 5.52
C LEU A 26 8.80 3.33 5.73
N VAL A 27 8.03 3.41 4.65
CA VAL A 27 6.57 3.25 4.69
C VAL A 27 6.19 1.84 5.16
N ARG A 28 6.76 0.78 4.59
CA ARG A 28 6.47 -0.62 4.96
C ARG A 28 6.70 -0.90 6.44
N GLN A 29 7.79 -0.38 6.99
CA GLN A 29 8.18 -0.62 8.38
C GLN A 29 7.28 0.11 9.39
N ASN A 30 6.63 1.22 9.00
CA ASN A 30 5.88 2.08 9.91
C ASN A 30 4.37 2.07 9.68
N ARG A 31 3.87 1.44 8.60
CA ARG A 31 2.44 1.47 8.23
C ARG A 31 1.48 0.84 9.24
N GLU A 32 2.00 0.06 10.19
CA GLU A 32 1.21 -0.57 11.26
C GLU A 32 1.29 0.19 12.60
N SER A 33 2.10 1.25 12.68
CA SER A 33 2.32 2.03 13.91
C SER A 33 1.24 3.08 14.17
N PHE A 34 0.34 3.33 13.21
CA PHE A 34 -0.64 4.42 13.27
C PHE A 34 -2.07 3.88 13.22
N PRO A 35 -2.74 3.63 14.36
CA PRO A 35 -4.15 3.26 14.36
C PRO A 35 -5.07 4.49 14.15
N PRO A 36 -6.31 4.30 13.64
CA PRO A 36 -6.85 3.03 13.14
C PRO A 36 -6.22 2.65 11.79
N LEU A 37 -5.82 1.38 11.64
CA LEU A 37 -5.26 0.87 10.38
C LEU A 37 -6.27 1.02 9.25
N TRP A 38 -5.78 1.03 8.01
CA TRP A 38 -6.64 1.08 6.81
C TRP A 38 -7.50 2.34 6.65
N SER A 39 -7.12 3.43 7.32
CA SER A 39 -7.86 4.70 7.30
C SER A 39 -7.06 5.83 6.65
N GLY A 40 -7.75 6.86 6.18
CA GLY A 40 -7.09 8.10 5.77
C GLY A 40 -6.33 8.79 6.92
N GLU A 41 -6.79 8.60 8.16
CA GLU A 41 -6.15 9.15 9.36
C GLU A 41 -4.78 8.52 9.62
N SER A 42 -4.62 7.21 9.49
CA SER A 42 -3.33 6.54 9.68
C SER A 42 -2.31 6.95 8.63
N TRP A 43 -2.74 7.14 7.39
CA TRP A 43 -1.91 7.72 6.34
C TRP A 43 -1.46 9.15 6.67
N ALA A 44 -2.38 10.00 7.14
CA ALA A 44 -2.06 11.37 7.54
C ALA A 44 -1.07 11.40 8.72
N LYS A 45 -1.24 10.52 9.70
CA LYS A 45 -0.33 10.38 10.85
C LYS A 45 1.08 9.97 10.42
N LEU A 46 1.21 9.04 9.47
CA LEU A 46 2.51 8.69 8.90
C LEU A 46 3.16 9.90 8.23
N LEU A 47 2.42 10.65 7.40
CA LEU A 47 2.96 11.83 6.73
C LEU A 47 3.39 12.92 7.70
N ILE A 48 2.60 13.18 8.75
CA ILE A 48 2.96 14.11 9.83
C ILE A 48 4.23 13.62 10.54
N TRP A 49 4.31 12.34 10.90
CA TRP A 49 5.49 11.76 11.53
C TRP A 49 6.74 11.93 10.64
N LEU A 50 6.64 11.64 9.35
CA LEU A 50 7.75 11.84 8.41
C LEU A 50 8.16 13.32 8.34
N ALA A 51 7.20 14.23 8.19
CA ALA A 51 7.48 15.67 8.12
C ALA A 51 8.26 16.16 9.35
N LEU A 52 7.81 15.78 10.55
CA LEU A 52 8.47 16.14 11.80
C LEU A 52 9.90 15.57 11.89
N ASN A 53 10.11 14.32 11.47
CA ASN A 53 11.44 13.71 11.46
C ASN A 53 12.36 14.29 10.38
N CYS A 54 11.80 14.91 9.34
CA CYS A 54 12.54 15.68 8.35
C CYS A 54 12.81 17.14 8.78
N GLY A 55 12.38 17.54 9.98
CA GLY A 55 12.63 18.88 10.53
C GLY A 55 11.58 19.94 10.17
N CYS A 56 10.44 19.55 9.58
CA CYS A 56 9.33 20.47 9.36
C CYS A 56 8.61 20.79 10.69
N SER A 57 8.00 21.97 10.76
CA SER A 57 7.04 22.28 11.83
C SER A 57 5.76 21.46 11.67
N GLY A 58 5.11 21.15 12.80
CA GLY A 58 3.84 20.41 12.83
C GLY A 58 2.61 21.25 12.53
N ASP A 59 2.78 22.51 12.15
CA ASP A 59 1.69 23.39 11.73
C ASP A 59 1.35 23.18 10.25
N GLU A 60 0.22 23.73 9.83
CA GLU A 60 -0.29 23.56 8.46
C GLU A 60 0.72 23.99 7.40
N ALA A 61 1.44 25.09 7.63
CA ALA A 61 2.44 25.60 6.70
C ALA A 61 3.64 24.64 6.54
N GLY A 62 4.15 24.08 7.64
CA GLY A 62 5.23 23.10 7.62
C GLY A 62 4.82 21.81 6.92
N LEU A 63 3.64 21.28 7.24
CA LEU A 63 3.12 20.06 6.62
C LEU A 63 2.83 20.24 5.12
N LYS A 64 2.33 21.41 4.72
CA LYS A 64 2.12 21.73 3.30
C LYS A 64 3.44 21.81 2.54
N THR A 65 4.45 22.46 3.13
CA THR A 65 5.80 22.54 2.54
C THR A 65 6.41 21.15 2.35
N PHE A 66 6.22 20.26 3.33
CA PHE A 66 6.66 18.86 3.22
C PHE A 66 5.94 18.10 2.10
N ALA A 67 4.61 18.23 2.00
CA ALA A 67 3.85 17.58 0.94
C ALA A 67 4.28 18.06 -0.47
N GLU A 68 4.51 19.37 -0.61
CA GLU A 68 5.00 19.97 -1.86
C GLU A 68 6.41 19.49 -2.23
N SER A 69 7.30 19.29 -1.25
CA SER A 69 8.68 18.86 -1.50
C SER A 69 8.80 17.38 -1.87
N ILE A 70 7.94 16.51 -1.34
CA ILE A 70 7.82 15.12 -1.79
C ILE A 70 7.23 15.06 -3.20
N GLY A 71 6.21 15.88 -3.46
CA GLY A 71 5.53 15.96 -4.75
C GLY A 71 4.56 14.80 -5.02
N ALA A 72 3.55 15.08 -5.85
CA ALA A 72 2.38 14.22 -6.03
C ALA A 72 2.71 12.78 -6.47
N VAL A 73 3.71 12.60 -7.35
CA VAL A 73 4.10 11.27 -7.86
C VAL A 73 4.64 10.39 -6.72
N GLN A 74 5.54 10.92 -5.90
CA GLN A 74 6.13 10.16 -4.81
C GLN A 74 5.12 9.94 -3.68
N THR A 75 4.28 10.94 -3.38
CA THR A 75 3.18 10.79 -2.42
C THR A 75 2.23 9.66 -2.83
N ALA A 76 1.84 9.58 -4.11
CA ALA A 76 0.97 8.52 -4.61
C ALA A 76 1.62 7.12 -4.50
N ARG A 77 2.92 7.00 -4.82
CA ARG A 77 3.67 5.76 -4.65
C ARG A 77 3.73 5.31 -3.18
N MET A 78 4.06 6.23 -2.28
CA MET A 78 4.09 5.93 -0.85
C MET A 78 2.72 5.52 -0.32
N ARG A 79 1.63 6.19 -0.76
CA ARG A 79 0.26 5.83 -0.37
C ARG A 79 -0.11 4.41 -0.83
N ARG A 80 0.26 4.05 -2.07
CA ARG A 80 0.10 2.68 -2.57
C ARG A 80 0.79 1.67 -1.67
N VAL A 81 2.07 1.90 -1.32
CA VAL A 81 2.85 1.02 -0.43
C VAL A 81 2.28 0.94 0.99
N PHE A 82 1.69 2.03 1.47
CA PHE A 82 1.06 2.08 2.79
C PHE A 82 -0.16 1.16 2.87
N PHE A 83 -1.01 1.18 1.83
CA PHE A 83 -2.27 0.43 1.75
C PHE A 83 -2.18 -0.89 0.97
N GLU A 84 -0.99 -1.36 0.59
CA GLU A 84 -0.80 -2.69 0.02
C GLU A 84 -0.38 -3.71 1.10
N ARG A 85 -0.76 -4.98 0.95
CA ARG A 85 -0.17 -6.09 1.69
C ARG A 85 0.12 -7.25 0.75
N GLU A 86 1.36 -7.70 0.73
CA GLU A 86 1.76 -8.93 0.06
C GLU A 86 1.82 -10.06 1.09
N LEU A 87 1.06 -11.12 0.82
CA LEU A 87 0.93 -12.30 1.66
C LEU A 87 1.45 -13.49 0.86
N GLY A 88 2.77 -13.60 0.77
CA GLY A 88 3.44 -14.57 -0.12
C GLY A 88 3.10 -16.02 0.18
N ASP A 89 2.83 -16.37 1.44
CA ASP A 89 2.39 -17.71 1.85
C ASP A 89 0.96 -18.05 1.41
N LEU A 90 0.13 -17.04 1.16
CA LEU A 90 -1.23 -17.20 0.61
C LEU A 90 -1.26 -16.96 -0.91
N GLU A 91 -0.14 -16.52 -1.49
CA GLU A 91 -0.02 -16.04 -2.87
C GLU A 91 -1.01 -14.91 -3.20
N LEU A 92 -1.30 -14.04 -2.22
CA LEU A 92 -2.25 -12.94 -2.37
C LEU A 92 -1.56 -11.57 -2.22
N GLN A 93 -2.03 -10.61 -2.99
CA GLN A 93 -1.76 -9.19 -2.79
C GLN A 93 -3.07 -8.45 -2.55
N LEU A 94 -3.11 -7.67 -1.49
CA LEU A 94 -4.24 -6.83 -1.11
C LEU A 94 -3.94 -5.38 -1.45
N MET A 95 -4.91 -4.69 -2.04
CA MET A 95 -4.91 -3.26 -2.29
C MET A 95 -6.14 -2.66 -1.61
N ALA A 96 -5.96 -1.92 -0.52
CA ALA A 96 -7.06 -1.48 0.34
C ALA A 96 -6.92 -0.01 0.72
N ASP A 97 -6.81 0.85 -0.28
CA ASP A 97 -6.79 2.30 -0.09
C ASP A 97 -8.23 2.82 0.17
N PRO A 98 -8.50 3.48 1.30
CA PRO A 98 -9.85 3.97 1.63
C PRO A 98 -10.34 5.12 0.74
N ALA A 99 -9.49 5.69 -0.12
CA ALA A 99 -9.93 6.63 -1.15
C ALA A 99 -10.50 5.92 -2.39
N GLU A 100 -10.25 4.61 -2.54
CA GLU A 100 -10.81 3.79 -3.61
C GLU A 100 -12.15 3.19 -3.21
N GLN A 101 -12.96 2.81 -4.20
CA GLN A 101 -14.33 2.31 -3.96
C GLN A 101 -14.37 0.94 -3.28
N GLN A 102 -13.31 0.16 -3.42
CA GLN A 102 -13.28 -1.25 -3.03
C GLN A 102 -11.87 -1.72 -2.73
N VAL A 103 -11.78 -2.74 -1.88
CA VAL A 103 -10.57 -3.53 -1.68
C VAL A 103 -10.43 -4.50 -2.85
N LEU A 104 -9.22 -4.57 -3.40
CA LEU A 104 -8.87 -5.55 -4.43
C LEU A 104 -7.97 -6.63 -3.85
N VAL A 105 -8.29 -7.87 -4.16
CA VAL A 105 -7.51 -9.05 -3.82
C VAL A 105 -7.02 -9.68 -5.11
N LEU A 106 -5.71 -9.59 -5.33
CA LEU A 106 -5.02 -10.00 -6.53
C LEU A 106 -4.24 -11.29 -6.26
N PRO A 107 -4.29 -12.29 -7.15
CA PRO A 107 -3.46 -13.48 -7.02
C PRO A 107 -2.03 -13.17 -7.49
N GLN A 108 -1.04 -13.74 -6.81
CA GLN A 108 0.37 -13.78 -7.23
C GLN A 108 0.71 -15.09 -7.98
N GLY A 109 -0.20 -16.08 -7.90
CA GLY A 109 -0.16 -17.33 -8.66
C GLY A 109 -1.39 -17.47 -9.59
N PRO A 110 -1.70 -18.70 -10.06
CA PRO A 110 -2.87 -18.95 -10.90
C PRO A 110 -4.18 -18.54 -10.19
N ALA A 111 -4.94 -17.61 -10.79
CA ALA A 111 -6.13 -17.01 -10.17
C ALA A 111 -7.20 -18.03 -9.77
N GLU A 112 -7.40 -19.08 -10.57
CA GLU A 112 -8.37 -20.16 -10.31
C GLU A 112 -8.05 -20.94 -9.03
N GLU A 113 -6.76 -21.11 -8.72
CA GLU A 113 -6.29 -21.88 -7.57
C GLU A 113 -6.21 -21.03 -6.29
N VAL A 114 -5.91 -19.74 -6.45
CA VAL A 114 -5.51 -18.87 -5.34
C VAL A 114 -6.67 -18.00 -4.82
N LEU A 115 -7.60 -17.56 -5.68
CA LEU A 115 -8.68 -16.64 -5.29
C LEU A 115 -9.83 -17.32 -4.53
N ASP A 116 -9.57 -18.30 -3.69
CA ASP A 116 -10.59 -18.93 -2.87
C ASP A 116 -11.11 -17.99 -1.74
N PHE A 117 -12.42 -17.98 -1.48
CA PHE A 117 -13.02 -17.05 -0.50
C PHE A 117 -12.63 -17.35 0.94
N ASP A 118 -12.39 -18.61 1.32
CA ASP A 118 -11.89 -18.92 2.66
C ASP A 118 -10.45 -18.44 2.84
N ARG A 119 -9.60 -18.63 1.82
CA ARG A 119 -8.24 -18.09 1.79
C ARG A 119 -8.23 -16.56 1.89
N ILE A 120 -9.12 -15.89 1.15
CA ILE A 120 -9.23 -14.42 1.18
C ILE A 120 -9.71 -13.94 2.55
N ALA A 121 -10.73 -14.58 3.14
CA ALA A 121 -11.19 -14.22 4.49
C ALA A 121 -10.06 -14.35 5.53
N HIS A 122 -9.26 -15.41 5.45
CA HIS A 122 -8.09 -15.58 6.31
C HIS A 122 -7.04 -14.48 6.10
N ALA A 123 -6.79 -14.08 4.85
CA ALA A 123 -5.89 -12.98 4.52
C ALA A 123 -6.35 -11.65 5.12
N LEU A 124 -7.64 -11.33 5.02
CA LEU A 124 -8.23 -10.10 5.54
C LEU A 124 -8.17 -10.02 7.07
N GLU A 125 -8.41 -11.15 7.75
CA GLU A 125 -8.32 -11.24 9.21
C GLU A 125 -6.88 -11.02 9.67
N ARG A 126 -5.91 -11.70 9.03
CA ARG A 126 -4.49 -11.59 9.37
C ARG A 126 -3.96 -10.17 9.30
N VAL A 127 -4.47 -9.35 8.39
CA VAL A 127 -4.03 -7.96 8.21
C VAL A 127 -4.94 -6.94 8.92
N GLY A 128 -5.92 -7.39 9.70
CA GLY A 128 -6.83 -6.52 10.45
C GLY A 128 -7.78 -5.69 9.59
N LEU A 129 -8.13 -6.17 8.40
CA LEU A 129 -9.00 -5.48 7.44
C LEU A 129 -10.47 -5.95 7.54
N SER A 130 -10.74 -7.10 8.15
CA SER A 130 -12.08 -7.70 8.21
C SER A 130 -13.15 -6.79 8.84
N GLU A 131 -12.79 -5.96 9.83
CA GLU A 131 -13.74 -5.05 10.49
C GLU A 131 -14.22 -3.90 9.57
N TRP A 132 -13.51 -3.65 8.47
CA TRP A 132 -13.82 -2.59 7.51
C TRP A 132 -14.63 -3.09 6.32
N LEU A 133 -14.93 -4.39 6.27
CA LEU A 133 -15.52 -5.05 5.10
C LEU A 133 -16.80 -5.81 5.47
N PRO A 134 -17.71 -6.00 4.51
CA PRO A 134 -18.90 -6.81 4.71
C PRO A 134 -18.56 -8.28 5.00
N VAL A 135 -19.27 -8.84 5.98
CA VAL A 135 -19.17 -10.27 6.34
C VAL A 135 -19.88 -11.14 5.30
N GLU A 136 -20.89 -10.60 4.60
CA GLU A 136 -21.64 -11.32 3.56
C GLU A 136 -20.80 -11.53 2.31
N ARG A 137 -20.44 -12.79 2.03
CA ARG A 137 -19.62 -13.18 0.87
C ARG A 137 -20.32 -12.92 -0.47
N GLU A 138 -21.65 -12.79 -0.48
CA GLU A 138 -22.44 -12.42 -1.65
C GLU A 138 -22.10 -11.01 -2.16
N ARG A 139 -21.56 -10.15 -1.28
CA ARG A 139 -21.09 -8.81 -1.64
C ARG A 139 -19.69 -8.81 -2.25
N TRP A 140 -18.98 -9.93 -2.17
CA TRP A 140 -17.64 -10.08 -2.72
C TRP A 140 -17.77 -10.51 -4.18
N GLN A 141 -17.23 -9.68 -5.08
CA GLN A 141 -17.35 -9.89 -6.51
C GLN A 141 -16.09 -10.59 -7.02
N ARG A 142 -16.20 -11.87 -7.34
CA ARG A 142 -15.15 -12.59 -8.07
C ARG A 142 -15.17 -12.18 -9.54
N LEU A 143 -14.04 -11.65 -10.01
CA LEU A 143 -13.75 -11.40 -11.42
C LEU A 143 -12.69 -12.41 -11.90
N ASP A 144 -12.40 -12.40 -13.21
CA ASP A 144 -11.49 -13.38 -13.82
C ASP A 144 -10.08 -13.39 -13.20
N SER A 145 -9.57 -12.21 -12.80
CA SER A 145 -8.19 -12.07 -12.31
C SER A 145 -8.08 -11.46 -10.91
N LEU A 146 -9.19 -11.21 -10.21
CA LEU A 146 -9.19 -10.63 -8.86
C LEU A 146 -10.52 -10.86 -8.14
N VAL A 147 -10.55 -10.60 -6.84
CA VAL A 147 -11.78 -10.43 -6.07
C VAL A 147 -11.88 -8.98 -5.60
N ALA A 148 -13.02 -8.35 -5.85
CA ALA A 148 -13.35 -7.01 -5.41
C ALA A 148 -14.33 -7.05 -4.24
N ILE A 149 -14.01 -6.34 -3.16
CA ILE A 149 -14.80 -6.32 -1.94
C ILE A 149 -15.13 -4.86 -1.61
N PRO A 150 -16.42 -4.46 -1.59
CA PRO A 150 -16.78 -3.10 -1.25
C PRO A 150 -16.43 -2.80 0.21
N TRP A 151 -16.12 -1.55 0.52
CA TRP A 151 -16.01 -1.10 1.90
C TRP A 151 -17.35 -1.24 2.63
N LEU A 152 -17.30 -1.44 3.95
CA LEU A 152 -18.49 -1.34 4.78
C LEU A 152 -18.97 0.12 4.75
N GLU A 153 -20.15 0.35 4.18
CA GLU A 153 -20.78 1.67 4.24
C GLU A 153 -21.02 2.04 5.71
N SER A 154 -20.61 3.25 6.10
CA SER A 154 -20.98 3.81 7.39
C SER A 154 -22.51 3.97 7.38
N LEU A 155 -23.23 3.14 8.16
CA LEU A 155 -24.66 3.32 8.42
C LEU A 155 -24.96 4.70 9.03
#